data_AF-A0A919D7K4-F1
#
_entry.id   AF-A0A919D7K4-F1
#
_cell.length_a   1.000
_cell.length_b   1.000
_cell.length_c   1.000
_cell.angle_alpha   90.00
_cell.angle_beta   90.00
_cell.angle_gamma   90.00
#
_symmetry.space_group_name_H-M   'P 1'
#
loop_
_entity.id
_entity.type
_entity.pdbx_description
1 polymer ?
#
loop_
_entity_poly.entity_id
_entity_poly.type
_entity_poly.pdbx_seq_one_letter_code
_entity_poly.pdbx_strand_id
1 'polypeptide(L)'
;MVLDQDVEALTTGHAKQRALLVLDIAAGHLAGGRVEAAFALASSALDTGLQYRSGRIVERARAVRRSLTTSSPPKVVRDFDERLHGVYL
;
A
#
# COMPACT_ATOMS: atom_id res chain seq x y z
N MET A 1 14.97 12.77 24.73
CA MET A 1 14.24 12.12 25.84
C MET A 1 13.94 10.70 25.38
N VAL A 2 14.30 9.66 26.16
CA VAL A 2 14.11 8.24 25.75
C VAL A 2 12.62 7.93 25.48
N LEU A 3 11.72 8.55 26.24
CA LEU A 3 10.27 8.39 26.09
C LEU A 3 9.72 8.88 24.73
N ASP A 4 10.28 9.95 24.14
CA ASP A 4 9.81 10.45 22.85
C ASP A 4 10.14 9.49 21.71
N GLN A 5 11.31 8.83 21.78
CA GLN A 5 11.73 7.84 20.79
C GLN A 5 10.87 6.57 20.85
N ASP A 6 10.48 6.14 22.05
CA ASP A 6 9.60 5.00 22.24
C ASP A 6 8.18 5.27 21.71
N VAL A 7 7.65 6.49 21.92
CA VAL A 7 6.36 6.91 21.37
C VAL A 7 6.40 6.98 19.83
N GLU A 8 7.47 7.52 19.25
CA GLU A 8 7.67 7.56 17.80
C GLU A 8 7.79 6.14 17.19
N ALA A 9 8.50 5.24 17.87
CA ALA A 9 8.61 3.85 17.45
C ALA A 9 7.24 3.12 17.49
N LEU A 10 6.46 3.32 18.56
CA LEU A 10 5.11 2.74 18.71
C LEU A 10 4.14 3.24 17.64
N THR A 11 4.10 4.56 17.41
CA THR A 11 3.25 5.17 16.38
C THR A 11 3.60 4.68 14.98
N THR A 12 4.90 4.57 14.68
CA THR A 12 5.39 3.99 13.43
C THR A 12 4.97 2.52 13.29
N GLY A 13 5.07 1.74 14.37
CA GLY A 13 4.64 0.35 14.42
C GLY A 13 3.15 0.18 14.08
N HIS A 14 2.29 0.97 14.73
CA HIS A 14 0.84 0.96 14.47
C HIS A 14 0.51 1.40 13.03
N ALA A 15 1.20 2.42 12.51
CA ALA A 15 1.03 2.85 11.13
C ALA A 15 1.35 1.73 10.13
N LYS A 16 2.47 1.02 10.34
CA LYS A 16 2.88 -0.12 9.49
C LYS A 16 1.90 -1.29 9.58
N GLN A 17 1.44 -1.64 10.78
CA GLN A 17 0.45 -2.72 10.97
C GLN A 17 -0.88 -2.38 10.28
N ARG A 18 -1.36 -1.14 10.45
CA ARG A 18 -2.58 -0.66 9.78
C ARG A 18 -2.45 -0.72 8.26
N ALA A 19 -1.32 -0.29 7.69
CA ALA A 19 -1.10 -0.36 6.25
C ALA A 19 -1.13 -1.80 5.71
N LEU A 20 -0.59 -2.76 6.45
CA LEU A 20 -0.68 -4.18 6.08
C LEU A 20 -2.13 -4.68 6.08
N LEU A 21 -2.90 -4.33 7.11
CA LEU A 21 -4.34 -4.67 7.18
C LEU A 21 -5.12 -4.05 6.03
N VAL A 22 -4.82 -2.80 5.68
CA VAL A 22 -5.45 -2.12 4.52
C VAL A 22 -5.15 -2.84 3.21
N LEU A 23 -3.94 -3.39 3.04
CA LEU A 23 -3.60 -4.18 1.85
C LEU A 23 -4.35 -5.52 1.80
N ASP A 24 -4.59 -6.16 2.93
CA ASP A 24 -5.40 -7.38 2.98
C ASP A 24 -6.87 -7.06 2.62
N ILE A 25 -7.40 -5.92 3.07
CA ILE A 25 -8.74 -5.43 2.69
C ILE A 25 -8.79 -5.09 1.18
N ALA A 26 -7.77 -4.42 0.66
CA ALA A 26 -7.64 -4.10 -0.77
C ALA A 26 -7.66 -5.37 -1.63
N ALA A 27 -6.93 -6.40 -1.22
CA ALA A 27 -6.95 -7.71 -1.89
C ALA A 27 -8.36 -8.33 -1.89
N GLY A 28 -9.09 -8.23 -0.78
CA GLY A 28 -10.49 -8.67 -0.70
C GLY A 28 -11.44 -7.90 -1.62
N HIS A 29 -11.27 -6.58 -1.75
CA HIS A 29 -12.03 -5.79 -2.73
C HIS A 29 -11.72 -6.21 -4.16
N LEU A 30 -10.45 -6.44 -4.47
CA LEU A 30 -10.00 -6.82 -5.81
C LEU A 30 -10.52 -8.21 -6.21
N ALA A 31 -10.46 -9.18 -5.28
CA ALA A 31 -11.05 -10.50 -5.49
C ALA A 31 -12.57 -10.43 -5.74
N GLY A 32 -13.26 -9.45 -5.17
CA GLY A 32 -14.67 -9.14 -5.45
C GLY A 32 -14.92 -8.28 -6.69
N GLY A 33 -13.92 -8.05 -7.54
CA GLY A 33 -14.03 -7.24 -8.77
C GLY A 33 -14.12 -5.72 -8.54
N ARG A 34 -13.99 -5.24 -7.30
CA ARG A 34 -14.07 -3.82 -6.95
C ARG A 34 -12.73 -3.14 -7.11
N VAL A 35 -12.29 -3.00 -8.37
CA VAL A 35 -10.97 -2.49 -8.74
C VAL A 35 -10.69 -1.10 -8.17
N GLU A 36 -11.64 -0.16 -8.29
CA GLU A 36 -11.43 1.20 -7.79
C GLU A 36 -11.19 1.27 -6.29
N ALA A 37 -12.04 0.60 -5.50
CA ALA A 37 -11.89 0.54 -4.05
C ALA A 37 -10.58 -0.14 -3.65
N ALA A 38 -10.21 -1.24 -4.32
CA ALA A 38 -8.98 -1.96 -4.05
C ALA A 38 -7.75 -1.08 -4.24
N PHE A 39 -7.65 -0.38 -5.39
CA PHE A 39 -6.48 0.43 -5.71
C PHE A 39 -6.43 1.76 -4.96
N ALA A 40 -7.57 2.33 -4.55
CA ALA A 40 -7.59 3.47 -3.63
C ALA A 40 -7.00 3.08 -2.26
N LEU A 41 -7.43 1.95 -1.70
CA LEU A 41 -6.90 1.42 -0.43
C LEU A 41 -5.41 1.04 -0.55
N ALA A 42 -5.04 0.36 -1.63
CA ALA A 42 -3.65 -0.03 -1.86
C ALA A 42 -2.72 1.18 -2.03
N SER A 43 -3.18 2.26 -2.67
CA SER A 43 -2.41 3.51 -2.81
C SER A 43 -2.13 4.14 -1.44
N SER A 44 -3.16 4.25 -0.59
CA SER A 44 -3.01 4.80 0.76
C SER A 44 -2.04 3.99 1.63
N ALA A 45 -2.09 2.66 1.54
CA ALA A 45 -1.13 1.80 2.22
C ALA A 45 0.28 1.91 1.65
N LEU A 46 0.42 2.03 0.32
CA LEU A 46 1.70 2.24 -0.35
C LEU A 46 2.35 3.53 0.13
N ASP A 47 1.62 4.65 0.23
CA ASP A 47 2.14 5.92 0.73
C ASP A 47 2.76 5.77 2.14
N THR A 48 2.12 4.98 3.01
CA THR A 48 2.67 4.64 4.34
C THR A 48 3.97 3.81 4.20
N GLY A 49 3.99 2.85 3.27
CA GLY A 49 5.17 2.07 2.94
C GLY A 49 6.34 2.93 2.47
N LEU A 50 6.07 3.95 1.65
CA LEU A 50 7.08 4.89 1.16
C LEU A 50 7.58 5.81 2.27
N GLN A 51 6.65 6.41 3.03
CA GLN A 51 6.98 7.31 4.14
C GLN A 51 7.92 6.66 5.15
N TYR A 52 7.67 5.40 5.53
CA TYR A 52 8.47 4.67 6.51
C TYR A 52 9.48 3.69 5.90
N ARG A 53 9.74 3.79 4.59
CA ARG A 53 10.69 2.94 3.82
C ARG A 53 10.52 1.44 4.09
N SER A 54 9.26 0.98 4.18
CA SER A 54 8.93 -0.39 4.51
C SER A 54 8.84 -1.26 3.24
N GLY A 55 9.91 -1.98 2.93
CA GLY A 55 9.92 -2.94 1.81
C GLY A 55 8.81 -3.99 1.90
N ARG A 56 8.44 -4.42 3.12
CA ARG A 56 7.34 -5.38 3.33
C ARG A 56 5.98 -4.83 2.84
N ILE A 57 5.69 -3.55 3.08
CA ILE A 57 4.44 -2.92 2.63
C ILE A 57 4.46 -2.75 1.11
N VAL A 58 5.59 -2.30 0.55
CA VAL A 58 5.78 -2.15 -0.90
C VAL A 58 5.58 -3.49 -1.63
N GLU A 59 6.18 -4.58 -1.13
CA GLU A 59 6.03 -5.91 -1.74
C GLU A 59 4.59 -6.46 -1.64
N ARG A 60 3.90 -6.18 -0.54
CA ARG A 60 2.47 -6.51 -0.42
C ARG A 60 1.61 -5.69 -1.39
N ALA A 61 1.91 -4.41 -1.58
CA ALA A 61 1.25 -3.56 -2.57
C ALA A 61 1.50 -4.06 -4.01
N ARG A 62 2.74 -4.50 -4.33
CA ARG A 62 3.06 -5.18 -5.60
C ARG A 62 2.23 -6.45 -5.80
N ALA A 63 2.03 -7.24 -4.75
CA ALA A 63 1.20 -8.44 -4.85
C ALA A 63 -0.25 -8.12 -5.23
N VAL A 64 -0.85 -7.07 -4.66
CA VAL A 64 -2.19 -6.59 -5.07
C VAL A 64 -2.19 -6.22 -6.55
N ARG A 65 -1.23 -5.42 -7.01
CA ARG A 65 -1.14 -5.01 -8.42
C ARG A 65 -1.00 -6.18 -9.40
N ARG A 66 -0.19 -7.18 -9.05
CA ARG A 66 0.01 -8.39 -9.86
C ARG A 66 -1.24 -9.27 -9.94
N SER A 67 -2.14 -9.19 -8.96
CA SER A 67 -3.38 -9.97 -8.99
C SER A 67 -4.44 -9.44 -9.97
N LEU A 68 -4.31 -8.19 -10.42
CA LEU A 68 -5.15 -7.63 -11.48
C LEU A 68 -4.52 -7.88 -12.86
N THR A 69 -5.15 -8.75 -13.65
CA THR A 69 -4.84 -8.93 -15.07
C THR A 69 -5.82 -8.12 -15.91
N THR A 70 -5.35 -7.05 -16.55
CA THR A 70 -6.16 -6.24 -17.47
C THR A 70 -5.29 -5.67 -18.58
N SER A 71 -5.81 -5.63 -19.80
CA SER A 71 -5.18 -4.98 -20.96
C SER A 71 -5.43 -3.46 -21.02
N SER A 72 -6.42 -2.97 -20.26
CA SER A 72 -6.78 -1.56 -20.18
C SER A 72 -6.92 -1.15 -18.71
N PRO A 73 -5.82 -0.75 -18.04
CA PRO A 73 -5.86 -0.38 -16.64
C PRO A 73 -6.65 0.93 -16.45
N PRO A 74 -7.65 0.95 -15.55
CA PRO A 74 -8.34 2.17 -15.16
C PRO A 74 -7.36 3.22 -14.60
N LYS A 75 -7.77 4.49 -14.57
CA LYS A 75 -6.93 5.60 -14.06
C LYS A 75 -6.32 5.31 -12.68
N VAL A 76 -7.12 4.82 -11.73
CA VAL A 76 -6.66 4.48 -10.37
C VAL A 76 -5.50 3.46 -10.34
N VAL A 77 -5.47 2.53 -11.30
CA VAL A 77 -4.39 1.53 -11.42
C VAL A 77 -3.14 2.16 -12.01
N ARG A 78 -3.28 3.06 -12.98
CA ARG A 78 -2.16 3.81 -13.57
C ARG A 78 -1.52 4.74 -12.55
N ASP A 79 -2.33 5.50 -11.82
CA ASP A 79 -1.84 6.38 -10.75
C ASP A 79 -1.13 5.57 -9.65
N PHE A 80 -1.63 4.37 -9.35
CA PHE A 80 -0.96 3.45 -8.43
C PHE A 80 0.38 2.95 -8.99
N ASP A 81 0.42 2.57 -10.27
CA ASP A 81 1.64 2.13 -10.94
C ASP A 81 2.71 3.22 -10.96
N GLU A 82 2.34 4.48 -11.20
CA GLU A 82 3.25 5.63 -11.16
C GLU A 82 3.90 5.79 -9.78
N ARG A 83 3.11 5.73 -8.69
CA ARG A 83 3.63 5.76 -7.32
C ARG A 83 4.61 4.62 -7.05
N LEU A 84 4.31 3.44 -7.60
CA LEU A 84 5.08 2.23 -7.37
C LEU A 84 6.39 2.19 -8.18
N HIS A 85 6.43 2.86 -9.34
CA HIS A 85 7.64 3.07 -10.12
C HIS A 85 8.58 4.12 -9.49
N GLY A 86 8.02 5.13 -8.82
CA GLY A 86 8.80 6.14 -8.09
C GLY A 86 9.67 5.58 -6.95
N VAL A 87 9.54 4.29 -6.61
CA VAL A 87 10.37 3.59 -5.62
C VAL A 87 11.74 3.17 -6.18
N TYR A 88 11.88 3.08 -7.50
CA TYR A 88 13.11 2.65 -8.16
C TYR A 88 14.02 3.80 -8.64
N LEU A 89 13.61 5.05 -8.43
CA LEU A 89 14.39 6.27 -8.69
C LEU A 89 14.82 6.89 -7.36
#